data_AF-T2JEU2-F1
#
_entry.id   AF-T2JEU2-F1
#
_cell.length_a   1.000
_cell.length_b   1.000
_cell.length_c   1.000
_cell.angle_alpha   90.00
_cell.angle_beta   90.00
_cell.angle_gamma   90.00
#
_symmetry.space_group_name_H-M   'P 1'
#
loop_
_entity.id
_entity.type
_entity.pdbx_description
1 polymer ?
#
loop_
_entity_poly.entity_id
_entity_poly.type
_entity_poly.pdbx_seq_one_letter_code
_entity_poly.pdbx_strand_id
1 'polypeptide(L)' 'METTYLKFCLDANHLDELAHKYHQEYINAKPFPHIVFDNFLPETVLENILQEFPDTKAQGWRKFERVTEKN' A
#
# COMPACT_ATOMS: atom_id res chain seq x y z
N MET A 1 31.94 -7.24 -1.81
CA MET A 1 30.68 -6.61 -2.24
C MET A 1 29.63 -7.09 -1.26
N GLU A 2 29.12 -6.21 -0.40
CA GLU A 2 28.12 -6.55 0.61
C GLU A 2 26.77 -6.69 -0.09
N THR A 3 26.31 -7.93 -0.31
CA THR A 3 24.95 -8.19 -0.79
C THR A 3 23.99 -7.79 0.31
N THR A 4 23.35 -6.62 0.18
CA THR A 4 22.31 -6.19 1.12
C THR A 4 21.13 -7.15 0.98
N TYR A 5 20.95 -8.03 1.97
CA TYR A 5 19.84 -8.97 2.00
C TYR A 5 18.54 -8.18 2.22
N LEU A 6 17.59 -8.31 1.29
CA LEU A 6 16.25 -7.76 1.50
C LEU A 6 15.59 -8.59 2.61
N LYS A 7 15.26 -7.93 3.72
CA LYS A 7 14.60 -8.54 4.89
C LYS A 7 13.19 -9.06 4.57
N PHE A 8 12.58 -8.55 3.49
CA PHE A 8 11.26 -8.94 3.00
C PHE A 8 11.17 -8.69 1.49
N CYS A 9 10.50 -9.58 0.77
CA CYS A 9 10.08 -9.38 -0.62
C CYS A 9 8.70 -10.01 -0.86
N LEU A 10 7.98 -9.49 -1.85
CA LEU A 10 6.75 -10.11 -2.33
C LEU A 10 7.11 -11.35 -3.16
N ASP A 11 6.49 -12.48 -2.84
CA ASP A 11 6.66 -13.72 -3.62
C ASP A 11 5.83 -13.65 -4.90
N ALA A 12 6.49 -13.61 -6.04
CA ALA A 12 5.86 -13.50 -7.35
C ALA A 12 4.90 -14.68 -7.65
N ASN A 13 5.25 -15.91 -7.25
CA ASN A 13 4.40 -17.07 -7.51
C ASN A 13 3.13 -16.98 -6.66
N HIS A 14 3.27 -16.59 -5.39
CA HIS A 14 2.12 -16.38 -4.51
C HIS A 14 1.18 -15.28 -5.03
N LEU A 15 1.74 -14.18 -5.56
CA LEU A 15 0.94 -13.10 -6.14
C LEU A 15 0.18 -13.55 -7.40
N ASP A 16 0.79 -14.39 -8.24
CA ASP A 16 0.15 -14.94 -9.43
C ASP A 16 -1.03 -15.86 -9.07
N GLU A 17 -0.84 -16.72 -8.07
CA GLU A 17 -1.90 -17.57 -7.52
C GLU A 17 -3.08 -16.74 -6.97
N LEU A 18 -2.79 -15.67 -6.23
CA LEU A 18 -3.81 -14.74 -5.74
C LEU A 18 -4.57 -14.08 -6.90
N ALA A 19 -3.85 -13.60 -7.92
CA ALA A 19 -4.46 -12.95 -9.07
C ALA A 19 -5.42 -13.89 -9.80
N HIS A 20 -5.00 -15.13 -10.05
CA HIS A 20 -5.86 -16.13 -10.68
C HIS A 20 -7.06 -16.50 -9.83
N LYS A 21 -6.87 -16.69 -8.52
CA LYS A 21 -7.93 -17.05 -7.58
C LYS A 21 -9.05 -16.02 -7.54
N TYR A 22 -8.70 -14.73 -7.50
CA TYR A 22 -9.67 -13.66 -7.29
C TYR A 22 -10.03 -12.87 -8.56
N HIS A 23 -9.56 -13.31 -9.72
CA HIS A 23 -9.80 -12.66 -11.00
C HIS A 23 -11.29 -12.36 -11.24
N GLN A 24 -12.17 -13.34 -11.00
CA GLN A 24 -13.61 -13.19 -11.21
C GLN A 24 -14.26 -12.19 -10.25
N GLU A 25 -13.80 -12.11 -9.01
CA GLU A 25 -14.30 -11.13 -8.05
C GLU A 25 -13.91 -9.72 -8.47
N TYR A 26 -12.65 -9.53 -8.86
CA TYR A 26 -12.15 -8.25 -9.34
C TYR A 26 -12.92 -7.72 -10.55
N ILE A 27 -13.10 -8.53 -11.61
CA ILE A 27 -13.73 -8.06 -12.86
C ILE A 27 -15.23 -7.75 -12.70
N ASN A 28 -15.90 -8.44 -11.77
CA ASN A 28 -17.34 -8.32 -11.56
C ASN A 28 -17.70 -7.32 -10.46
N ALA A 29 -16.70 -6.79 -9.74
CA ALA A 29 -16.91 -5.76 -8.74
C ALA A 29 -17.52 -4.50 -9.37
N LYS A 30 -18.42 -3.86 -8.62
CA LYS A 30 -19.16 -2.65 -9.05
C LYS A 30 -18.87 -1.50 -8.09
N PRO A 31 -18.88 -0.24 -8.56
CA PRO A 31 -19.26 0.21 -9.91
C PRO A 31 -18.16 0.09 -10.97
N PHE A 32 -16.95 -0.29 -10.57
CA PHE A 32 -15.79 -0.54 -11.45
C PHE A 32 -15.00 -1.74 -10.90
N PRO A 33 -14.17 -2.39 -11.74
CA PRO A 33 -13.33 -3.50 -11.31
C PRO A 33 -12.39 -3.10 -10.17
N HIS A 34 -12.48 -3.79 -9.03
CA HIS A 34 -11.63 -3.58 -7.86
C HIS A 34 -11.65 -4.81 -6.97
N ILE A 35 -10.68 -4.90 -6.07
CA ILE A 35 -10.61 -5.95 -5.04
C ILE A 35 -9.96 -5.39 -3.78
N VAL A 36 -10.32 -5.96 -2.63
CA VAL A 36 -9.74 -5.63 -1.33
C VAL A 36 -9.12 -6.89 -0.74
N PHE A 37 -7.87 -6.80 -0.31
CA PHE A 37 -7.18 -7.85 0.42
C PHE A 37 -6.89 -7.40 1.83
N ASP A 38 -7.52 -8.05 2.81
CA ASP A 38 -7.21 -7.84 4.21
C ASP A 38 -5.80 -8.36 4.52
N ASN A 39 -5.00 -7.55 5.21
CA ASN A 39 -3.64 -7.91 5.63
C ASN A 39 -2.73 -8.39 4.50
N PHE A 40 -2.81 -7.74 3.32
CA PHE A 40 -2.00 -8.09 2.15
C PHE A 40 -0.49 -8.08 2.43
N LEU A 41 -0.04 -7.17 3.30
CA LEU A 41 1.33 -7.15 3.81
C LEU A 41 1.35 -7.64 5.26
N PRO A 42 2.40 -8.37 5.69
CA PRO A 42 2.58 -8.69 7.10
C PRO A 42 2.65 -7.41 7.93
N GLU A 43 1.95 -7.38 9.06
CA GLU A 43 1.83 -6.20 9.93
C GLU A 43 3.20 -5.63 10.34
N THR A 44 4.14 -6.50 10.70
CA THR A 44 5.51 -6.10 11.07
C THR A 44 6.27 -5.40 9.93
N VAL A 45 6.00 -5.76 8.67
CA VAL A 45 6.60 -5.09 7.51
C VAL A 45 6.00 -3.71 7.36
N LEU A 46 4.67 -3.60 7.50
CA LEU A 46 3.96 -2.32 7.43
C LEU A 46 4.41 -1.36 8.54
N GLU A 47 4.52 -1.83 9.78
CA GLU A 47 5.02 -1.03 10.91
C GLU A 47 6.41 -0.45 10.64
N ASN A 48 7.32 -1.25 10.11
CA ASN A 48 8.67 -0.79 9.75
C ASN A 48 8.62 0.27 8.65
N ILE A 49 7.79 0.09 7.62
CA ILE A 49 7.61 1.07 6.54
C ILE A 49 7.08 2.39 7.11
N LEU A 50 6.10 2.34 8.02
CA LEU A 50 5.52 3.53 8.62
C LEU A 50 6.53 4.37 9.41
N GLN A 51 7.56 3.76 10.00
CA GLN A 51 8.61 4.50 10.72
C GLN A 51 9.50 5.34 9.79
N GLU A 52 9.61 4.98 8.51
CA GLU A 52 10.39 5.74 7.53
C GLU A 52 9.64 6.97 7.00
N PHE A 53 8.31 7.02 7.18
CA PHE A 53 7.54 8.18 6.76
C PHE A 53 7.72 9.35 7.74
N PRO A 54 7.93 10.58 7.23
CA PRO A 54 8.01 11.75 8.07
C PRO A 54 6.68 12.02 8.80
N ASP A 55 6.74 12.32 10.09
CA ASP A 55 5.57 12.86 10.81
C ASP A 55 5.18 14.23 10.24
N THR A 56 3.94 14.64 10.50
CA THR A 56 3.38 15.98 10.29
C THR A 56 4.21 17.14 10.85
N LYS A 57 5.20 16.84 11.72
CA LYS A 57 6.16 17.81 12.27
C LYS A 57 7.47 17.87 11.50
N ALA A 58 7.66 17.01 10.51
CA ALA A 58 8.89 16.95 9.74
C ALA A 58 9.12 18.21 8.91
N GLN A 59 10.39 18.54 8.74
CA GLN A 59 10.81 19.68 7.95
C GLN A 59 10.30 19.54 6.50
N GLY A 60 9.55 20.53 6.02
CA GLY A 60 8.95 20.51 4.68
C GLY A 60 7.48 20.06 4.67
N TRP A 61 6.96 19.52 5.78
CA TRP A 61 5.53 19.31 5.93
C TRP A 61 4.81 20.67 6.00
N ARG A 62 3.81 20.87 5.14
CA ARG A 62 2.97 22.07 5.14
C ARG A 62 1.52 21.66 5.20
N LYS A 63 0.83 22.09 6.25
CA LYS A 63 -0.62 21.98 6.34
C LYS A 63 -1.23 22.90 5.28
N PHE A 64 -1.92 22.32 4.32
CA PHE A 64 -2.61 23.09 3.29
C PHE A 64 -4.02 23.44 3.78
N GLU A 65 -4.23 24.71 4.15
CA GLU A 65 -5.54 25.23 4.51
C GLU A 65 -6.06 26.10 3.35
N ARG A 66 -7.01 25.58 2.56
CA ARG A 66 -7.76 26.40 1.58
C ARG A 66 -8.90 27.11 2.30
N VAL A 67 -8.77 28.43 2.45
CA VAL A 67 -9.82 29.29 3.02
C VAL A 67 -10.92 29.63 1.99
N THR A 68 -10.77 29.22 0.73
CA THR A 68 -11.67 29.59 -0.37
C THR A 68 -12.20 28.35 -1.11
N GLU A 69 -13.10 27.60 -0.47
CA GLU A 69 -14.22 27.00 -1.18
C GLU A 69 -15.37 28.01 -1.07
N LYS A 70 -15.62 28.75 -2.15
CA LYS A 70 -16.81 29.58 -2.27
C LYS A 70 -17.97 28.63 -2.60
N ASN A 71 -19.00 28.70 -1.75
CA ASN A 71 -20.32 28.06 -1.87
C ASN A 71 -20.86 27.98 -3.30
#